data_AF-A0A1L3ZM96-F1
#
_entry.id   AF-A0A1L3ZM96-F1
#
_cell.length_a   1.000
_cell.length_b   1.000
_cell.length_c   1.000
_cell.angle_alpha   90.00
_cell.angle_beta   90.00
_cell.angle_gamma   90.00
#
_symmetry.space_group_name_H-M   'P 1'
#
loop_
_entity.id
_entity.type
_entity.pdbx_description
1 polymer ?
#
loop_
_entity_poly.entity_id
_entity_poly.type
_entity_poly.pdbx_seq_one_letter_code
_entity_poly.pdbx_strand_id
1 'polypeptide(L)'
;MDDASLFEKLLQIRNIRADGLARQLAALRHRLVDMEAEAEALALDLHSTGERADAASPTRLLQLGQRVNGQDLHKSLRQAAMVKAELEQLRQRHRSVEGERLNVKEAAAQYAVGLARAVRIVRRTECVLESLKEDAPGADDGSG
;
A
#
# COMPACT_ATOMS: atom_id res chain seq x y z
N MET A 1 -36.63 -8.44 -27.06
CA MET A 1 -35.19 -8.34 -26.77
C MET A 1 -34.74 -9.76 -26.55
N ASP A 2 -33.82 -10.28 -27.36
CA ASP A 2 -33.35 -11.66 -27.24
C ASP A 2 -32.43 -11.82 -26.02
N ASP A 3 -32.32 -13.04 -25.50
CA ASP A 3 -31.51 -13.31 -24.31
C ASP A 3 -30.01 -13.06 -24.56
N ALA A 4 -29.56 -13.24 -25.81
CA ALA A 4 -28.20 -12.91 -26.24
C ALA A 4 -27.87 -11.43 -26.03
N SER A 5 -28.72 -10.49 -26.46
CA SER A 5 -28.47 -9.05 -26.27
C SER A 5 -28.52 -8.62 -24.79
N LEU A 6 -29.32 -9.30 -23.96
CA LEU A 6 -29.30 -9.10 -22.50
C LEU A 6 -27.98 -9.55 -21.90
N PHE A 7 -27.47 -10.71 -22.30
CA PHE A 7 -26.18 -11.23 -21.84
C PHE A 7 -24.99 -10.41 -22.34
N GLU A 8 -25.05 -9.83 -23.54
CA GLU A 8 -24.04 -8.87 -24.03
C GLU A 8 -23.94 -7.63 -23.15
N LYS A 9 -25.09 -7.01 -22.83
CA LYS A 9 -25.13 -5.86 -21.90
C LYS A 9 -24.62 -6.23 -20.51
N LEU A 10 -24.98 -7.42 -20.03
CA LEU A 10 -24.53 -7.93 -18.73
C LEU A 10 -23.01 -8.17 -18.71
N LEU A 11 -22.45 -8.72 -19.79
CA LEU A 11 -21.02 -8.92 -19.96
C LEU A 11 -20.28 -7.57 -19.96
N GLN A 12 -20.80 -6.57 -20.69
CA GLN A 12 -20.24 -5.22 -20.70
C GLN A 12 -20.17 -4.61 -19.28
N ILE A 13 -21.26 -4.68 -18.51
CA ILE A 13 -21.30 -4.18 -17.13
C ILE A 13 -20.28 -4.92 -16.24
N ARG A 14 -20.18 -6.25 -16.39
CA ARG A 14 -19.26 -7.08 -15.61
C ARG A 14 -17.79 -6.78 -15.94
N ASN A 15 -17.47 -6.55 -17.21
CA ASN A 15 -16.13 -6.13 -17.65
C ASN A 15 -15.76 -4.75 -17.09
N ILE A 16 -16.65 -3.75 -17.18
CA ILE A 16 -16.43 -2.42 -16.58
C ILE A 16 -16.11 -2.53 -15.07
N ARG A 17 -16.82 -3.42 -14.35
CA ARG A 17 -16.56 -3.65 -12.92
C ARG A 17 -15.22 -4.32 -12.68
N ALA A 18 -14.86 -5.34 -13.46
CA ALA A 18 -13.56 -6.00 -13.35
C ALA A 18 -12.40 -5.02 -13.61
N ASP A 19 -12.52 -4.20 -14.65
CA ASP A 19 -11.54 -3.15 -14.97
C ASP A 19 -11.41 -2.12 -13.86
N GLY A 20 -12.54 -1.70 -13.29
CA GLY A 20 -12.55 -0.79 -12.14
C GLY A 20 -11.78 -1.36 -10.94
N LEU A 21 -12.01 -2.63 -10.61
CA LEU A 21 -11.29 -3.32 -9.53
C LEU A 21 -9.79 -3.47 -9.86
N ALA A 22 -9.45 -3.77 -11.12
CA ALA A 22 -8.06 -3.89 -11.56
C ALA A 22 -7.31 -2.55 -11.44
N ARG A 23 -7.92 -1.44 -11.85
CA ARG A 23 -7.35 -0.09 -11.69
C ARG A 23 -7.13 0.28 -10.23
N GLN A 24 -8.11 0.01 -9.36
CA GLN A 24 -7.98 0.26 -7.93
C GLN A 24 -6.87 -0.58 -7.29
N LEU A 25 -6.78 -1.87 -7.66
CA LEU A 25 -5.70 -2.75 -7.19
C LEU A 25 -4.32 -2.26 -7.65
N ALA A 26 -4.21 -1.79 -8.90
CA ALA A 26 -2.96 -1.23 -9.42
C ALA A 26 -2.55 0.04 -8.65
N ALA A 27 -3.50 0.95 -8.40
CA ALA A 27 -3.24 2.16 -7.62
C ALA A 27 -2.76 1.84 -6.19
N LEU A 28 -3.40 0.88 -5.51
CA LEU A 28 -2.98 0.44 -4.17
C LEU A 28 -1.58 -0.18 -4.19
N ARG A 29 -1.25 -0.97 -5.21
CA ARG A 29 0.10 -1.55 -5.37
C ARG A 29 1.16 -0.49 -5.60
N HIS A 30 0.88 0.53 -6.42
CA HIS A 30 1.80 1.66 -6.59
C HIS A 30 2.00 2.41 -5.28
N ARG A 31 0.91 2.68 -4.55
CA ARG A 31 0.99 3.32 -3.23
C ARG A 31 1.83 2.51 -2.23
N LEU A 32 1.77 1.18 -2.27
CA LEU A 32 2.61 0.33 -1.42
C LEU A 32 4.09 0.46 -1.75
N VAL A 33 4.45 0.56 -3.03
CA VAL A 33 5.84 0.79 -3.45
C VAL A 33 6.34 2.13 -2.92
N ASP A 34 5.53 3.18 -3.04
CA ASP A 34 5.89 4.51 -2.51
C ASP A 34 6.07 4.48 -0.98
N MET A 35 5.21 3.76 -0.27
CA MET A 35 5.30 3.58 1.19
C MET A 35 6.52 2.76 1.60
N GLU A 36 6.91 1.76 0.81
CA GLU A 36 8.12 0.97 1.08
C GLU A 36 9.37 1.85 0.94
N ALA A 37 9.43 2.70 -0.09
CA ALA A 37 10.50 3.68 -0.24
C ALA A 37 10.51 4.70 0.92
N GLU A 38 9.33 5.19 1.36
CA GLU A 38 9.24 6.09 2.52
C GLU A 38 9.71 5.41 3.82
N ALA A 39 9.34 4.14 4.03
CA ALA A 39 9.75 3.37 5.20
C ALA A 39 11.26 3.14 5.23
N GLU A 40 11.88 2.83 4.08
CA GLU A 40 13.33 2.70 3.95
C GLU A 40 14.06 4.01 4.27
N ALA A 41 13.58 5.14 3.73
CA ALA A 41 14.14 6.46 4.02
C ALA A 41 14.03 6.79 5.52
N LEU A 42 12.87 6.53 6.13
CA LEU A 42 12.66 6.75 7.57
C LEU A 42 13.55 5.84 8.44
N ALA A 43 13.82 4.61 8.01
CA ALA A 43 14.72 3.70 8.72
C ALA A 43 16.16 4.25 8.74
N LEU A 44 16.63 4.80 7.61
CA LEU A 44 17.94 5.46 7.54
C LEU A 44 17.99 6.70 8.43
N ASP A 45 16.96 7.54 8.40
CA ASP A 45 16.86 8.74 9.24
C ASP A 45 16.82 8.38 10.74
N LEU A 46 16.07 7.35 11.12
CA LEU A 46 16.01 6.82 12.48
C LEU A 46 17.37 6.34 12.96
N HIS A 47 18.09 5.60 12.11
CA HIS A 47 19.42 5.09 12.44
C HIS A 47 20.41 6.25 12.65
N SER A 48 20.53 7.14 11.67
CA SER A 48 21.40 8.33 11.74
C SER A 48 21.08 9.23 12.94
N THR A 49 19.80 9.45 13.23
CA THR A 49 19.37 10.28 14.37
C THR A 49 19.58 9.57 15.70
N GLY A 50 19.46 8.24 15.74
CA GLY A 50 19.84 7.42 16.88
C GLY A 50 21.32 7.59 17.22
N GLU A 51 22.20 7.49 16.24
CA GLU A 51 23.65 7.72 16.43
C GLU A 51 23.94 9.15 16.92
N ARG A 52 23.24 10.16 16.36
CA ARG A 52 23.34 11.54 16.84
C ARG A 52 22.84 11.70 18.28
N ALA A 53 21.77 11.01 18.67
CA ALA A 53 21.23 11.05 20.02
C ALA A 53 22.23 10.45 21.02
N ASP A 54 22.87 9.34 20.65
CA ASP A 54 23.90 8.70 21.45
C ASP A 54 25.17 9.54 21.53
N ALA A 55 25.53 10.23 20.44
CA ALA A 55 26.62 11.20 20.39
C ALA A 55 26.37 12.43 21.25
N ALA A 56 25.13 12.91 21.30
CA ALA A 56 24.74 14.06 22.11
C ALA A 56 24.57 13.72 23.61
N SER A 57 24.69 12.43 24.01
CA SER A 57 24.42 12.02 25.38
C SER A 57 25.30 12.74 26.40
N PRO A 58 24.70 13.39 27.43
CA PRO A 58 25.46 14.08 28.49
C PRO A 58 26.36 13.15 29.29
N THR A 59 26.10 11.84 29.28
CA THR A 59 26.95 10.83 29.93
C THR A 59 28.37 10.82 29.35
N ARG A 60 28.58 11.28 28.11
CA ARG A 60 29.92 11.40 27.52
C ARG A 60 30.80 12.45 28.18
N LEU A 61 30.20 13.42 28.88
CA LEU A 61 30.94 14.40 29.70
C LEU A 61 31.42 13.82 31.03
N LEU A 62 30.87 12.66 31.44
CA LEU A 62 31.19 12.05 32.72
C LEU A 62 32.43 11.15 32.56
N GLN A 63 33.60 11.69 32.92
CA GLN A 63 34.83 10.92 33.07
C GLN A 63 35.23 10.87 34.55
N LEU A 64 35.69 9.71 35.01
CA LEU A 64 36.17 9.52 36.38
C LEU A 64 37.28 10.54 36.70
N GLY A 65 37.08 11.30 37.78
CA GLY A 65 38.06 12.30 38.25
C GLY A 65 38.03 13.66 37.54
N GLN A 66 37.22 13.84 36.48
CA GLN A 66 37.06 15.14 35.83
C GLN A 66 35.90 15.95 36.42
N ARG A 67 36.14 17.27 36.59
CA ARG A 67 35.08 18.24 36.93
C ARG A 67 34.46 18.77 35.64
N VAL A 68 33.15 18.64 35.51
CA VAL A 68 32.38 19.20 34.38
C VAL A 68 31.88 20.59 34.75
N ASN A 69 32.09 21.56 33.86
CA ASN A 69 31.54 22.91 34.01
C ASN A 69 30.00 22.87 33.82
N GLY A 70 29.26 23.54 34.69
CA GLY A 70 27.80 23.63 34.61
C GLY A 70 27.30 24.22 33.28
N GLN A 71 28.05 25.15 32.67
CA GLN A 71 27.66 25.71 31.36
C GLN A 71 27.75 24.67 30.24
N ASP A 72 28.78 23.81 30.27
CA ASP A 72 28.99 22.77 29.25
C ASP A 72 27.99 21.63 29.42
N LEU A 73 27.71 21.26 30.68
CA LEU A 73 26.64 20.31 31.00
C LEU A 73 25.28 20.81 30.50
N HIS A 74 24.96 22.09 30.72
CA HIS A 74 23.69 22.67 30.28
C HIS A 74 23.54 22.71 28.76
N LYS A 75 24.62 23.04 28.03
CA LYS A 75 24.64 22.98 26.56
C LYS A 75 24.41 21.56 26.06
N SER A 76 25.11 20.58 26.64
CA SER A 76 24.95 19.17 26.27
C SER A 76 23.54 18.64 26.56
N LEU A 77 22.95 18.98 27.72
CA LEU A 77 21.57 18.60 28.05
C LEU A 77 20.57 19.17 27.04
N ARG A 78 20.72 20.43 26.63
CA ARG A 78 19.86 21.04 25.61
C ARG A 78 20.00 20.34 24.26
N GLN A 79 21.22 20.08 23.82
CA GLN A 79 21.47 19.39 22.55
C GLN A 79 20.90 17.96 22.57
N ALA A 80 21.11 17.22 23.66
CA ALA A 80 20.54 15.89 23.85
C ALA A 80 19.01 15.90 23.83
N ALA A 81 18.37 16.89 24.46
CA ALA A 81 16.92 17.04 24.46
C ALA A 81 16.39 17.31 23.05
N MET A 82 17.05 18.16 22.26
CA MET A 82 16.65 18.45 20.88
C MET A 82 16.72 17.21 19.98
N VAL A 83 17.84 16.48 20.02
CA VAL A 83 18.01 15.28 19.18
C VAL A 83 17.08 14.15 19.62
N LYS A 84 16.79 14.01 20.93
CA LYS A 84 15.79 13.05 21.41
C LYS A 84 14.37 13.40 20.94
N ALA A 85 14.01 14.68 20.90
CA ALA A 85 12.72 15.12 20.39
C ALA A 85 12.58 14.79 18.89
N GLU A 86 13.62 15.06 18.10
CA GLU A 86 13.69 14.70 16.68
C GLU A 86 13.55 13.18 16.48
N LEU A 87 14.26 12.37 17.28
CA LEU A 87 14.17 10.91 17.21
C LEU A 87 12.76 10.41 17.52
N GLU A 88 12.07 10.97 18.51
CA GLU A 88 10.71 10.56 18.83
C GLU A 88 9.70 10.97 17.74
N GLN A 89 9.90 12.14 17.12
CA GLN A 89 9.10 12.55 15.97
C GLN A 89 9.26 11.58 14.80
N LEU A 90 10.49 11.16 14.49
CA LEU A 90 10.75 10.16 13.44
C LEU A 90 10.11 8.80 13.80
N ARG A 91 10.18 8.37 15.06
CA ARG A 91 9.54 7.12 15.51
C ARG A 91 8.03 7.18 15.37
N GLN A 92 7.42 8.32 15.71
CA GLN A 92 5.99 8.51 15.53
C GLN A 92 5.60 8.45 14.06
N ARG A 93 6.36 9.12 13.18
CA ARG A 93 6.14 9.07 11.73
C ARG A 93 6.28 7.65 11.19
N HIS A 94 7.33 6.93 11.59
CA HIS A 94 7.53 5.52 11.21
C HIS A 94 6.35 4.63 11.62
N ARG A 95 5.87 4.75 12.87
CA ARG A 95 4.66 4.02 13.32
C ARG A 95 3.41 4.36 12.51
N SER A 96 3.25 5.64 12.14
CA SER A 96 2.14 6.09 11.30
C SER A 96 2.19 5.47 9.90
N VAL A 97 3.35 5.51 9.25
CA VAL A 97 3.56 4.94 7.90
C VAL A 97 3.34 3.43 7.91
N GLU A 98 3.85 2.72 8.92
CA GLU A 98 3.61 1.28 9.05
C GLU A 98 2.12 0.94 9.24
N GLY A 99 1.40 1.76 10.02
CA GLY A 99 -0.05 1.62 10.19
C GLY A 99 -0.81 1.84 8.87
N GLU A 100 -0.48 2.90 8.12
CA GLU A 100 -1.08 3.17 6.80
C GLU A 100 -0.76 2.04 5.81
N ARG A 101 0.49 1.55 5.81
CA ARG A 101 0.94 0.45 4.95
C ARG A 101 0.17 -0.83 5.21
N LEU A 102 -0.10 -1.17 6.47
CA LEU A 102 -0.92 -2.33 6.82
C LEU A 102 -2.34 -2.20 6.23
N ASN A 103 -2.97 -1.03 6.41
CA ASN A 103 -4.31 -0.76 5.90
C ASN A 103 -4.35 -0.87 4.35
N VAL A 104 -3.34 -0.34 3.65
CA VAL A 104 -3.26 -0.43 2.19
C VAL A 104 -3.03 -1.88 1.73
N LYS A 105 -2.23 -2.67 2.46
CA LYS A 105 -2.05 -4.11 2.18
C LYS A 105 -3.35 -4.89 2.32
N GLU A 106 -4.10 -4.64 3.39
CA GLU A 106 -5.41 -5.26 3.61
C GLU A 106 -6.41 -4.88 2.51
N ALA A 107 -6.48 -3.60 2.16
CA ALA A 107 -7.31 -3.12 1.06
C ALA A 107 -6.91 -3.80 -0.27
N ALA A 108 -5.61 -3.85 -0.59
CA ALA A 108 -5.12 -4.49 -1.81
C ALA A 108 -5.51 -5.98 -1.86
N ALA A 109 -5.43 -6.70 -0.74
CA ALA A 109 -5.86 -8.10 -0.66
C ALA A 109 -7.38 -8.24 -0.93
N GLN A 110 -8.21 -7.37 -0.35
CA GLN A 110 -9.66 -7.38 -0.58
C GLN A 110 -10.00 -7.08 -2.05
N TYR A 111 -9.35 -6.09 -2.67
CA TYR A 111 -9.52 -5.78 -4.09
C TYR A 111 -9.05 -6.94 -4.99
N ALA A 112 -7.97 -7.62 -4.64
CA ALA A 112 -7.50 -8.80 -5.38
C ALA A 112 -8.51 -9.95 -5.35
N VAL A 113 -9.10 -10.24 -4.17
CA VAL A 113 -10.18 -11.23 -4.04
C VAL A 113 -11.42 -10.81 -4.85
N GLY A 114 -11.79 -9.53 -4.75
CA GLY A 114 -12.90 -8.95 -5.52
C GLY A 114 -12.69 -9.09 -7.02
N LEU A 115 -11.50 -8.77 -7.51
CA LEU A 115 -11.11 -8.89 -8.92
C LEU A 115 -11.16 -10.35 -9.38
N ALA A 116 -10.58 -11.28 -8.63
CA ALA A 116 -10.62 -12.70 -8.96
C ALA A 116 -12.05 -13.23 -9.05
N ARG A 117 -12.95 -12.75 -8.18
CA ARG A 117 -14.39 -13.07 -8.26
C ARG A 117 -15.04 -12.44 -9.50
N ALA A 118 -14.75 -11.17 -9.80
CA ALA A 118 -15.30 -10.48 -10.96
C ALA A 118 -14.88 -11.16 -12.27
N VAL A 119 -13.60 -11.53 -12.42
CA VAL A 119 -13.08 -12.26 -13.59
C VAL A 119 -13.77 -13.61 -13.76
N ARG A 120 -13.99 -14.37 -12.67
CA ARG A 120 -14.75 -15.64 -12.76
C ARG A 120 -16.19 -15.43 -13.23
N ILE A 121 -16.83 -14.34 -12.81
CA ILE A 121 -18.20 -14.00 -13.24
C ILE A 121 -18.22 -13.59 -14.71
N VAL A 122 -17.26 -12.76 -15.15
CA VAL A 122 -17.08 -12.40 -16.57
C VAL A 122 -16.99 -13.65 -17.43
N ARG A 123 -16.06 -14.56 -17.12
CA ARG A 123 -15.88 -15.82 -17.88
C ARG A 123 -17.14 -16.67 -17.96
N ARG A 124 -17.88 -16.80 -16.85
CA ARG A 124 -19.16 -17.52 -16.87
C ARG A 124 -20.20 -16.85 -17.76
N THR A 125 -20.17 -15.52 -17.85
CA THR A 125 -21.07 -14.76 -18.73
C THR A 125 -20.71 -14.95 -20.19
N GLU A 126 -19.40 -14.96 -20.49
CA GLU A 126 -18.87 -15.24 -21.82
C GLU A 126 -19.33 -16.62 -22.30
N CYS A 127 -19.13 -17.67 -21.49
CA CYS A 127 -19.57 -19.02 -21.86
C CYS A 127 -21.08 -19.13 -22.10
N VAL A 128 -21.92 -18.49 -21.28
CA VAL A 128 -23.37 -18.51 -21.50
C VAL A 128 -23.76 -17.74 -22.75
N LEU A 129 -23.10 -16.61 -23.01
CA LEU A 129 -23.33 -15.83 -24.23
C LEU A 129 -22.91 -16.63 -25.48
N GLU A 130 -21.81 -17.37 -25.42
CA GLU A 130 -21.37 -18.27 -26.48
C GLU A 130 -22.43 -19.35 -26.76
N SER A 131 -22.92 -20.05 -25.72
CA SER A 131 -23.98 -21.05 -25.89
C SER A 131 -25.28 -20.46 -26.46
N LEU A 132 -25.70 -19.28 -25.99
CA LEU A 132 -26.89 -18.61 -26.54
C LEU A 132 -26.75 -18.20 -28.01
N LYS A 133 -25.52 -17.95 -28.47
CA LYS A 133 -25.23 -17.65 -29.88
C LYS A 133 -25.20 -18.92 -30.74
N GLU A 134 -24.74 -20.04 -30.18
CA GLU A 134 -24.77 -21.36 -30.83
C GLU A 134 -26.20 -21.91 -30.97
N ASP A 135 -27.06 -21.70 -29.97
CA ASP A 135 -28.45 -22.15 -29.94
C ASP A 135 -29.42 -21.25 -30.75
N ALA A 136 -28.95 -20.12 -31.28
CA ALA A 136 -29.77 -19.23 -32.08
C ALA A 136 -30.11 -19.87 -33.45
N PRO A 137 -31.39 -20.09 -33.79
CA PRO A 137 -31.77 -20.72 -35.05
C PRO A 137 -31.36 -19.83 -36.24
N GLY A 138 -30.38 -20.29 -37.01
CA GLY A 138 -29.87 -19.57 -38.19
C GLY A 138 -28.47 -19.96 -38.68
N ALA A 139 -27.79 -20.94 -38.07
CA ALA A 139 -26.48 -21.42 -38.54
C ALA A 139 -26.53 -22.68 -39.42
N ASP A 140 -27.72 -23.26 -39.63
CA ASP A 140 -27.96 -24.32 -40.61
C ASP A 140 -29.13 -23.89 -41.51
N ASP A 141 -28.81 -23.55 -42.76
CA ASP A 141 -29.60 -23.84 -43.96
C ASP A 141 -28.96 -23.14 -45.16
N GLY A 142 -27.93 -23.75 -45.70
CA GLY A 142 -27.25 -23.29 -46.90
C GLY A 142 -26.41 -24.38 -47.52
N SER A 143 -27.08 -25.29 -48.25
CA SER A 143 -26.65 -26.00 -49.46
C SER A 143 -27.07 -27.47 -49.47
N GLY A 144 -28.32 -27.70 -49.89
CA GLY A 144 -28.76 -28.93 -50.56
C GLY A 144 -29.04 -28.63 -52.02
#